data_AF-A0A929FQP0-F1
#
_entry.id   AF-A0A929FQP0-F1
#
_cell.length_a   1.000
_cell.length_b   1.000
_cell.length_c   1.000
_cell.angle_alpha   90.00
_cell.angle_beta   90.00
_cell.angle_gamma   90.00
#
_symmetry.space_group_name_H-M   'P 1'
#
loop_
_entity.id
_entity.type
_entity.pdbx_description
1 polymer ?
#
loop_
_entity_poly.entity_id
_entity_poly.type
_entity_poly.pdbx_seq_one_letter_code
_entity_poly.pdbx_strand_id
1 'polypeptide(L)' 'MAFYQQSLDIARVLGDPSGEGAALNNLGNAHYSLGDYDKAINYYQQDLAISEELEDELAKGETLAQKTQIKNS' A
#
# COMPACT_ATOMS: atom_id res chain seq x y z
N MET A 1 0.80 11.56 6.20
CA MET A 1 1.72 11.10 5.13
C MET A 1 3.16 10.99 5.61
N ALA A 2 3.79 12.02 6.19
CA ALA A 2 5.19 11.95 6.67
C ALA A 2 5.45 10.76 7.64
N PHE A 3 4.52 10.47 8.55
CA PHE A 3 4.62 9.31 9.44
C PHE A 3 4.57 7.96 8.72
N TYR A 4 3.75 7.83 7.67
CA TYR A 4 3.67 6.59 6.90
C TYR A 4 4.91 6.39 6.02
N GLN A 5 5.48 7.46 5.47
CA GLN A 5 6.75 7.38 4.74
C GLN A 5 7.91 6.99 5.68
N GLN A 6 7.95 7.56 6.88
CA GLN A 6 8.96 7.16 7.87
C GLN A 6 8.79 5.70 8.31
N SER A 7 7.54 5.24 8.49
CA SER A 7 7.24 3.84 8.79
C SER A 7 7.71 2.91 7.67
N LEU A 8 7.47 3.31 6.42
CA LEU A 8 7.92 2.59 5.23
C LEU A 8 9.44 2.45 5.19
N ASP A 9 10.16 3.56 5.42
CA ASP A 9 11.63 3.55 5.38
C ASP A 9 12.21 2.67 6.51
N ILE A 10 11.63 2.70 7.70
CA ILE A 10 12.05 1.87 8.82
C ILE A 10 11.78 0.38 8.53
N ALA A 11 10.59 0.03 8.04
CA ALA A 11 10.23 -1.35 7.72
C ALA A 11 11.18 -1.96 6.68
N ARG A 12 11.54 -1.18 5.65
CA ARG A 12 12.54 -1.56 4.64
C ARG A 12 13.92 -1.81 5.24
N VAL A 13 14.38 -0.93 6.12
CA VAL A 13 15.68 -1.08 6.79
C VAL A 13 15.72 -2.31 7.71
N LEU A 14 14.60 -2.60 8.37
CA LEU A 14 14.48 -3.76 9.27
C LEU A 14 14.23 -5.07 8.53
N GLY A 15 13.90 -5.01 7.23
CA GLY A 15 13.45 -6.19 6.49
C GLY A 15 12.16 -6.76 7.08
N ASP A 16 11.18 -5.89 7.35
CA ASP A 16 9.83 -6.23 7.82
C ASP A 16 8.81 -6.04 6.69
N PRO A 17 8.56 -7.07 5.87
CA PRO A 17 7.62 -6.98 4.75
C PRO A 17 6.19 -6.66 5.21
N SER A 18 5.74 -7.18 6.35
CA SER A 18 4.39 -6.90 6.86
C SER A 18 4.24 -5.43 7.27
N GLY A 19 5.25 -4.86 7.94
CA GLY A 19 5.30 -3.44 8.26
C GLY A 19 5.39 -2.55 7.02
N GLU A 20 6.10 -3.01 5.99
CA GLU A 20 6.23 -2.31 4.71
C GLU A 20 4.88 -2.25 3.98
N GLY A 21 4.18 -3.38 3.83
CA GLY A 21 2.86 -3.45 3.20
C GLY A 21 1.84 -2.54 3.90
N ALA A 22 1.77 -2.61 5.24
CA ALA A 22 0.88 -1.75 6.01
C ALA A 22 1.17 -0.24 5.80
N ALA A 23 2.44 0.16 5.71
CA ALA A 23 2.79 1.55 5.44
C ALA A 23 2.41 1.99 4.02
N LEU A 24 2.62 1.12 3.03
CA LEU A 24 2.25 1.35 1.63
C LEU A 24 0.74 1.46 1.44
N ASN A 25 -0.05 0.57 2.04
CA ASN A 25 -1.51 0.64 2.03
C ASN A 25 -2.02 1.97 2.59
N ASN A 26 -1.47 2.42 3.72
CA ASN A 26 -1.82 3.70 4.33
C ASN A 26 -1.43 4.91 3.48
N LEU A 27 -0.28 4.87 2.79
CA LEU A 27 0.10 5.91 1.82
C LEU A 27 -0.86 5.93 0.64
N GLY A 28 -1.25 4.76 0.12
CA GLY A 28 -2.23 4.62 -0.94
C GLY A 28 -3.57 5.27 -0.58
N ASN A 29 -4.10 4.96 0.61
CA ASN A 29 -5.33 5.53 1.13
C ASN A 29 -5.26 7.05 1.34
N ALA A 30 -4.11 7.56 1.80
CA ALA A 30 -3.90 8.98 1.97
C ALA A 30 -3.94 9.71 0.61
N HIS A 31 -3.30 9.16 -0.42
CA HIS A 31 -3.32 9.73 -1.77
C HIS A 31 -4.68 9.60 -2.45
N TYR A 32 -5.38 8.48 -2.24
CA TYR A 32 -6.76 8.30 -2.70
C TYR A 32 -7.68 9.40 -2.15
N SER A 33 -7.60 9.66 -0.86
CA SER A 33 -8.40 10.70 -0.18
C SER A 33 -8.08 12.12 -0.67
N LEU A 34 -6.91 12.32 -1.27
CA LEU A 34 -6.49 13.59 -1.90
C LEU A 34 -6.87 13.68 -3.38
N GLY A 35 -7.44 12.63 -3.97
CA GLY A 35 -7.72 12.54 -5.41
C GLY A 35 -6.46 12.29 -6.26
N ASP A 36 -5.33 11.99 -5.63
CA ASP A 36 -4.03 11.79 -6.28
C ASP A 36 -3.90 10.30 -6.69
N TYR A 37 -4.81 9.86 -7.56
CA TYR A 37 -5.07 8.44 -7.86
C TYR A 37 -3.86 7.69 -8.42
N ASP A 38 -3.03 8.34 -9.23
CA ASP A 38 -1.84 7.71 -9.81
C ASP A 38 -0.85 7.27 -8.73
N LYS A 39 -0.64 8.12 -7.70
CA LYS A 39 0.21 7.77 -6.57
C LYS A 39 -0.44 6.70 -5.70
N ALA A 40 -1.75 6.78 -5.49
CA ALA A 40 -2.46 5.76 -4.72
C ALA A 40 -2.32 4.37 -5.36
N ILE A 41 -2.51 4.28 -6.68
CA ILE A 41 -2.31 3.04 -7.44
C ILE A 41 -0.87 2.53 -7.31
N ASN A 42 0.12 3.42 -7.38
CA ASN A 42 1.52 3.02 -7.25
C ASN A 42 1.84 2.42 -5.87
N TYR A 43 1.31 3.00 -4.80
CA TYR A 43 1.47 2.46 -3.45
C TYR A 43 0.76 1.12 -3.27
N TYR A 44 -0.48 0.99 -3.76
CA TYR A 44 -1.19 -0.29 -3.75
C TYR A 44 -0.50 -1.37 -4.59
N GLN A 45 0.19 -1.01 -5.68
CA GLN A 45 0.96 -1.99 -6.44
C GLN A 45 2.17 -2.52 -5.66
N GLN A 46 2.84 -1.67 -4.90
CA GLN A 46 3.94 -2.09 -4.03
C GLN A 46 3.43 -2.98 -2.89
N ASP A 47 2.31 -2.62 -2.26
CA ASP A 47 1.67 -3.45 -1.21
C ASP A 47 1.24 -4.83 -1.74
N LEU A 48 0.71 -4.88 -2.97
CA LEU A 48 0.36 -6.13 -3.63
C LEU A 48 1.57 -7.04 -3.85
N ALA A 49 2.70 -6.49 -4.29
CA ALA A 49 3.92 -7.26 -4.52
C ALA A 49 4.44 -7.90 -3.21
N ILE A 50 4.32 -7.19 -2.10
CA ILE A 50 4.71 -7.70 -0.78
C ILE A 50 3.72 -8.76 -0.30
N SER A 51 2.42 -8.53 -0.49
CA SER A 51 1.39 -9.52 -0.15
C SER A 51 1.55 -10.80 -0.97
N GLU A 52 2.02 -10.70 -2.21
CA GLU A 52 2.41 -11.83 -3.06
C GLU A 52 3.64 -12.57 -2.52
N GLU A 53 4.68 -11.84 -2.09
CA GLU A 53 5.87 -12.43 -1.46
C GLU A 53 5.56 -13.17 -0.16
N LEU A 54 4.62 -12.66 0.63
CA LEU A 54 4.20 -13.23 1.91
C LEU A 54 3.12 -14.31 1.81
N GLU A 55 2.61 -14.59 0.60
CA GLU A 55 1.44 -15.44 0.38
C GLU A 55 0.20 -15.01 1.20
N ASP A 56 0.08 -13.71 1.49
CA ASP A 56 -1.04 -13.13 2.26
C ASP A 56 -2.23 -12.83 1.35
N GLU A 57 -3.17 -13.77 1.28
CA GLU A 57 -4.38 -13.65 0.46
C GLU A 57 -5.37 -12.58 0.96
N LEU A 58 -5.35 -12.23 2.25
CA LEU A 58 -6.23 -11.19 2.79
C LEU A 58 -5.75 -9.81 2.32
N ALA A 59 -4.45 -9.53 2.48
CA ALA A 59 -3.85 -8.27 2.04
C ALA A 59 -3.97 -8.06 0.52
N LYS A 60 -3.86 -9.13 -0.28
CA LYS A 60 -4.15 -9.09 -1.73
C LYS A 60 -5.59 -8.66 -2.02
N GLY A 61 -6.56 -9.27 -1.35
CA GLY A 61 -7.99 -8.98 -1.55
C GLY A 61 -8.31 -7.51 -1.26
N GLU A 62 -7.79 -6.98 -0.15
CA GLU A 62 -7.97 -5.57 0.23
C GLU A 62 -7.34 -4.63 -0.80
N THR A 63 -6.11 -4.91 -1.23
CA THR A 63 -5.38 -4.09 -2.20
C THR A 63 -6.07 -4.05 -3.56
N LEU A 64 -6.60 -5.19 -4.02
CA LEU A 64 -7.35 -5.29 -5.27
C LEU A 64 -8.68 -4.54 -5.20
N ALA A 65 -9.38 -4.59 -4.06
CA ALA A 65 -10.61 -3.84 -3.84
C ALA A 65 -10.36 -2.33 -3.92
N GLN A 66 -9.29 -1.83 -3.28
CA GLN A 66 -8.91 -0.42 -3.29
C GLN A 66 -8.56 0.08 -4.70
N LYS A 67 -7.76 -0.68 -5.47
CA LYS A 67 -7.48 -0.35 -6.88
C LYS A 67 -8.73 -0.36 -7.76
N THR A 68 -9.69 -1.23 -7.47
CA THR A 68 -10.96 -1.27 -8.21
C THR A 68 -11.83 -0.07 -7.90
N GLN A 69 -11.88 0.39 -6.65
CA GLN A 69 -12.56 1.63 -6.28
C GLN A 69 -11.99 2.83 -7.02
N ILE A 70 -10.66 2.95 -7.10
CA ILE A 70 -10.01 4.04 -7.86
C ILE A 70 -10.42 4.05 -9.32
N LYS A 71 -10.44 2.88 -9.98
CA LYS A 71 -10.82 2.79 -11.40
C LYS A 71 -12.27 3.17 -11.69
N ASN A 72 -13.12 3.15 -10.67
CA ASN A 72 -14.54 3.50 -10.75
C ASN A 72 -14.84 4.92 -10.23
N SER A 73 -13.80 5.68 -9.86
CA SER A 73 -13.86 7.06 -9.37
C SER A 73 -13.57 8.05 -10.49
#